data_AF-A0A522DZY8-F1
#
_entry.id   AF-A0A522DZY8-F1
#
_cell.length_a   1.000
_cell.length_b   1.000
_cell.length_c   1.000
_cell.angle_alpha   90.00
_cell.angle_beta   90.00
_cell.angle_gamma   90.00
#
_symmetry.space_group_name_H-M   'P 1'
#
loop_
_entity.id
_entity.type
_entity.pdbx_description
1 polymer ?
#
loop_
_entity_poly.entity_id
_entity_poly.type
_entity_poly.pdbx_seq_one_letter_code
_entity_poly.pdbx_strand_id
1 'polypeptide(L)'
;MTTLTIDTYALVAKLKDAGVPEQQAVAQVETITKVIDTALEQARHDYQLDDLITKRDLKELEVRLESRIKETELKIELVRSELKRDIAETKAELVRWVVGVGVLQTVLITALVLKLAGTF
;
A
#
# COMPACT_ATOMS: atom_id res chain seq x y z
N MET A 1 -4.20 -8.37 30.50
CA MET A 1 -5.10 -9.55 30.51
C MET A 1 -5.91 -9.50 31.78
N THR A 2 -7.11 -8.92 31.75
CA THR A 2 -7.98 -8.86 32.93
C THR A 2 -8.72 -10.18 33.04
N THR A 3 -8.41 -10.98 34.05
CA THR A 3 -9.15 -12.22 34.35
C THR A 3 -10.45 -11.84 35.06
N LEU A 4 -11.58 -12.09 34.42
CA LEU A 4 -12.89 -11.97 35.05
C LEU A 4 -13.06 -13.16 36.00
N THR A 5 -12.98 -12.95 37.32
CA THR A 5 -13.24 -14.01 38.31
C THR A 5 -14.68 -13.89 38.78
N ILE A 6 -15.51 -14.89 38.47
CA ILE A 6 -16.88 -14.97 39.00
C ILE A 6 -16.82 -15.56 40.40
N ASP A 7 -17.30 -14.83 41.40
CA ASP A 7 -17.47 -15.35 42.74
C ASP A 7 -18.77 -16.15 42.84
N THR A 8 -18.66 -17.44 42.52
CA THR A 8 -19.74 -18.43 42.53
C THR A 8 -20.38 -18.52 43.92
N TYR A 9 -19.59 -18.39 44.98
CA TYR A 9 -20.05 -18.48 46.36
C TYR A 9 -20.91 -17.28 46.75
N ALA A 10 -20.46 -16.06 46.43
CA ALA A 10 -21.23 -14.84 46.66
C ALA A 10 -22.57 -14.85 45.89
N LEU A 11 -22.59 -15.42 44.68
CA LEU A 11 -23.82 -15.55 43.90
C LEU A 11 -24.82 -16.53 44.53
N VAL A 12 -24.34 -17.70 44.96
CA VAL A 12 -25.18 -18.69 45.66
C VAL A 12 -25.72 -18.12 46.97
N ALA A 13 -24.88 -17.42 47.75
CA ALA A 13 -25.30 -16.77 48.99
C ALA A 13 -26.42 -15.74 48.77
N LYS A 14 -26.31 -14.89 47.74
CA LYS A 14 -27.36 -13.92 47.39
C LYS A 14 -28.67 -14.60 46.98
N LEU A 15 -28.61 -15.71 46.26
CA LEU A 15 -29.80 -16.46 45.87
C LEU A 15 -30.49 -17.10 47.08
N LYS A 16 -29.70 -17.62 48.04
CA LYS A 16 -30.23 -18.15 49.31
C LYS A 16 -30.90 -17.06 50.14
N ASP A 17 -30.27 -15.89 50.26
CA ASP A 17 -30.85 -14.73 50.97
C ASP A 17 -32.14 -14.22 50.32
N ALA A 18 -32.28 -14.40 49.00
CA ALA A 18 -33.50 -14.11 48.24
C ALA A 18 -34.59 -15.20 48.36
N GLY A 19 -34.37 -16.25 49.14
CA GLY A 19 -35.33 -17.33 49.38
C GLY A 19 -35.26 -18.50 48.39
N VAL A 20 -34.22 -18.57 47.54
CA VAL A 20 -34.01 -19.71 46.64
C VAL A 20 -33.44 -20.90 47.43
N PRO A 21 -34.00 -22.11 47.30
CA PRO A 21 -33.44 -23.31 47.91
C PRO A 21 -31.99 -23.54 47.47
N GLU A 22 -31.12 -23.93 48.40
CA GLU A 22 -29.67 -24.05 48.16
C GLU A 22 -29.32 -24.92 46.94
N GLN A 23 -29.98 -26.07 46.76
CA GLN A 23 -29.76 -26.93 45.60
C GLN A 23 -30.11 -26.23 44.27
N GLN A 24 -31.16 -25.40 44.25
CA GLN A 24 -31.53 -24.64 43.07
C GLN A 24 -30.58 -23.46 42.84
N ALA A 25 -30.13 -22.80 43.90
CA ALA A 25 -29.15 -21.72 43.80
C ALA A 25 -27.83 -22.21 43.19
N VAL A 26 -27.32 -23.35 43.66
CA VAL A 26 -26.10 -23.96 43.11
C VAL A 26 -26.28 -24.33 41.64
N ALA A 27 -27.38 -25.01 41.28
CA ALA A 27 -27.63 -25.41 39.89
C ALA A 27 -27.76 -24.22 38.92
N GLN A 28 -28.41 -23.13 39.37
CA GLN A 28 -28.54 -21.91 38.56
C GLN A 28 -27.17 -21.25 38.34
N VAL A 29 -26.38 -21.11 39.40
CA VAL A 29 -25.06 -20.46 39.31
C VAL A 29 -24.07 -21.30 38.51
N GLU A 30 -24.11 -22.62 38.62
CA GLU A 30 -23.31 -23.53 37.80
C GLU A 30 -23.65 -23.37 36.31
N THR A 31 -24.93 -23.27 35.98
CA THR A 31 -25.39 -23.05 34.60
C THR A 31 -24.93 -21.69 34.08
N ILE A 32 -25.08 -20.63 34.88
CA ILE A 32 -24.63 -19.28 34.53
C ILE A 32 -23.12 -19.25 34.29
N THR A 33 -22.35 -19.92 35.15
CA THR A 33 -20.88 -19.99 35.02
C THR A 33 -20.50 -20.69 33.71
N LYS A 34 -21.11 -21.83 33.40
CA LYS A 34 -20.87 -22.56 32.14
C LYS A 34 -21.22 -21.74 30.89
N VAL A 35 -22.32 -20.98 30.92
CA VAL A 35 -22.72 -20.11 29.80
C VAL A 35 -21.70 -18.98 29.61
N ILE A 36 -21.22 -18.37 30.71
CA ILE A 36 -20.23 -17.29 30.63
C ILE A 36 -18.88 -17.83 30.14
N ASP A 37 -18.42 -18.99 30.62
CA ASP A 37 -17.19 -19.62 30.16
C ASP A 37 -17.25 -19.92 28.66
N THR A 38 -18.36 -20.51 28.20
CA THR A 38 -18.59 -20.79 26.77
C THR A 38 -18.58 -19.50 25.93
N ALA A 39 -19.25 -18.44 26.41
CA ALA A 39 -19.28 -17.15 25.72
C ALA A 39 -17.89 -16.48 25.67
N LEU A 40 -17.09 -16.62 26.73
CA LEU A 40 -15.72 -16.11 26.80
C LEU A 40 -14.78 -16.87 25.86
N GLU A 41 -14.89 -18.19 25.79
CA GLU A 41 -14.13 -19.01 24.85
C GLU A 41 -14.46 -18.65 23.40
N GLN A 42 -15.76 -18.51 23.08
CA GLN A 42 -16.21 -18.11 21.75
C GLN A 42 -15.72 -16.70 21.40
N ALA A 43 -15.84 -15.73 22.32
CA ALA A 43 -15.34 -14.37 22.10
C ALA A 43 -13.82 -14.36 21.89
N ARG A 44 -13.05 -15.12 22.67
CA ARG A 44 -11.59 -15.23 22.49
C ARG A 44 -11.24 -15.81 21.12
N HIS A 45 -11.95 -16.85 20.70
CA HIS A 45 -11.74 -17.48 19.41
C HIS A 45 -12.03 -16.51 18.25
N ASP A 46 -13.13 -15.75 18.34
CA ASP A 46 -13.53 -14.77 17.33
C ASP A 46 -12.51 -13.62 17.23
N TYR A 47 -12.08 -13.07 18.38
CA TYR A 47 -11.02 -12.05 18.43
C TYR A 47 -9.68 -12.54 17.87
N GLN A 48 -9.31 -13.80 18.12
CA GLN A 48 -8.09 -14.37 17.56
C GLN A 48 -8.20 -14.56 16.04
N LEU A 49 -9.38 -14.93 15.54
CA LEU A 49 -9.64 -15.04 14.10
C LEU A 49 -9.52 -13.67 13.42
N ASP A 50 -10.14 -12.64 13.99
CA ASP A 50 -10.13 -11.28 13.46
C ASP A 50 -8.72 -10.67 13.46
N ASP A 51 -7.92 -10.89 14.51
CA ASP A 51 -6.52 -10.44 14.56
C ASP A 51 -5.67 -11.12 13.48
N LEU A 52 -5.89 -12.42 13.25
CA LEU A 52 -5.20 -13.19 12.21
C LEU A 52 -5.59 -12.72 10.79
N ILE A 53 -6.89 -12.46 10.56
CA ILE A 53 -7.39 -11.95 9.28
C ILE A 53 -6.80 -10.56 9.01
N THR A 54 -6.87 -9.66 10.01
CA THR A 54 -6.34 -8.30 9.89
C THR A 54 -4.85 -8.31 9.58
N LYS A 55 -4.05 -9.16 10.25
CA LYS A 55 -2.61 -9.29 9.98
C LYS A 55 -2.32 -9.84 8.60
N ARG A 56 -3.14 -10.78 8.12
CA ARG A 56 -3.00 -11.35 6.78
C ARG A 56 -3.29 -10.30 5.70
N ASP A 57 -4.38 -9.54 5.86
CA ASP A 57 -4.77 -8.48 4.93
C ASP A 57 -3.72 -7.36 4.90
N LEU A 58 -3.15 -7.02 6.07
CA LEU A 58 -2.07 -6.04 6.16
C LEU A 58 -0.84 -6.50 5.38
N LYS A 59 -0.44 -7.77 5.54
CA LYS A 59 0.70 -8.35 4.81
C LYS A 59 0.44 -8.43 3.30
N GLU A 60 -0.79 -8.71 2.89
CA GLU A 60 -1.16 -8.68 1.48
C GLU A 60 -1.06 -7.27 0.90
N LEU A 61 -1.52 -6.25 1.65
CA LEU A 61 -1.39 -4.85 1.26
C LEU A 61 0.07 -4.41 1.16
N GLU A 62 0.93 -4.81 2.10
CA GLU A 62 2.37 -4.53 2.04
C GLU A 62 3.00 -5.11 0.77
N VAL A 63 2.76 -6.39 0.47
CA VAL A 63 3.28 -7.04 -0.73
C VAL A 63 2.76 -6.36 -2.01
N ARG A 64 1.47 -6.00 -2.03
CA ARG A 64 0.85 -5.29 -3.15
C ARG A 64 1.48 -3.91 -3.35
N LEU A 65 1.75 -3.19 -2.27
CA LEU A 65 2.36 -1.87 -2.32
C LEU A 65 3.81 -1.96 -2.82
N GLU A 66 4.60 -2.90 -2.31
CA GLU A 66 5.96 -3.16 -2.80
C GLU A 66 5.98 -3.48 -4.29
N SER A 67 5.04 -4.31 -4.77
CA SER A 67 4.92 -4.62 -6.19
C SER A 67 4.62 -3.37 -7.03
N ARG A 68 3.71 -2.51 -6.58
CA ARG A 68 3.36 -1.27 -7.29
C ARG A 68 4.48 -0.23 -7.27
N ILE A 69 5.26 -0.17 -6.20
CA ILE A 69 6.45 0.68 -6.11
C ILE A 69 7.46 0.23 -7.17
N LYS A 70 7.81 -1.06 -7.20
CA LYS A 70 8.73 -1.61 -8.21
C LYS A 70 8.25 -1.38 -9.64
N GLU A 71 6.97 -1.58 -9.91
CA GLU A 71 6.39 -1.32 -11.24
C GLU A 71 6.54 0.16 -11.64
N THR A 72 6.33 1.07 -10.67
CA THR A 72 6.45 2.52 -10.90
C THR A 72 7.91 2.92 -11.12
N GLU A 73 8.84 2.38 -10.35
CA GLU A 73 10.28 2.59 -10.54
C GLU A 73 10.73 2.16 -11.94
N LEU A 74 10.30 0.98 -12.41
CA LEU A 74 10.59 0.49 -13.76
C LEU A 74 10.00 1.40 -14.84
N LYS A 75 8.75 1.88 -14.67
CA LYS A 75 8.13 2.83 -15.60
C LYS A 75 8.88 4.15 -15.65
N ILE A 76 9.34 4.66 -14.51
CA ILE A 76 10.15 5.89 -14.44
C ILE A 76 11.47 5.69 -15.18
N GLU A 77 12.14 4.56 -14.98
CA GLU A 77 13.40 4.26 -15.67
C GLU A 77 13.22 4.13 -17.18
N LEU A 78 12.15 3.47 -17.63
CA LEU A 78 11.79 3.35 -19.04
C LEU A 78 11.56 4.73 -19.68
N VAL A 79 10.66 5.53 -19.09
CA VAL A 79 10.35 6.90 -19.57
C VAL A 79 11.61 7.77 -19.58
N ARG A 80 12.48 7.64 -18.58
CA ARG A 80 13.75 8.37 -18.54
C ARG A 80 14.70 7.95 -19.66
N SER A 81 14.74 6.66 -20.00
CA SER A 81 15.55 6.14 -21.11
C SER A 81 15.01 6.61 -22.46
N GLU A 82 13.69 6.53 -22.66
CA GLU A 82 13.01 7.05 -23.86
C GLU A 82 13.28 8.54 -24.04
N LEU A 83 13.09 9.35 -22.99
CA LEU A 83 13.35 10.78 -23.06
C LEU A 83 14.82 11.11 -23.39
N LYS A 84 15.78 10.36 -22.85
CA LYS A 84 17.20 10.52 -23.21
C LYS A 84 17.46 10.23 -24.68
N ARG A 85 16.82 9.20 -25.23
CA ARG A 85 16.92 8.83 -26.64
C ARG A 85 16.32 9.92 -27.52
N ASP A 86 15.12 10.39 -27.21
CA ASP A 86 14.42 11.43 -27.97
C ASP A 86 15.20 12.75 -27.97
N ILE A 87 15.82 13.10 -26.84
CA ILE A 87 16.72 14.25 -26.74
C ILE A 87 17.94 14.06 -27.64
N ALA A 88 18.56 12.88 -27.65
CA ALA A 88 19.72 12.61 -28.49
C ALA A 88 19.37 12.67 -29.98
N GLU A 89 18.23 12.11 -30.37
CA GLU A 89 17.71 12.14 -31.73
C GLU A 89 17.41 13.57 -32.18
N THR A 90 16.70 14.34 -31.35
CA THR A 90 16.39 15.75 -31.61
C THR A 90 17.68 16.59 -31.73
N LYS A 91 18.67 16.35 -30.87
CA LYS A 91 19.97 17.03 -30.97
C LYS A 91 20.70 16.69 -32.27
N ALA A 92 20.71 15.41 -32.67
CA ALA A 92 21.34 14.98 -33.91
C ALA A 92 20.65 15.59 -35.13
N GLU A 93 19.32 15.60 -35.14
CA GLU A 93 18.54 16.25 -36.19
C GLU A 93 18.82 17.75 -36.26
N LEU A 94 18.84 18.44 -35.12
CA LEU A 94 19.14 19.87 -35.05
C LEU A 94 20.54 20.16 -35.58
N VAL A 95 21.55 19.37 -35.21
CA VAL A 95 22.91 19.49 -35.76
C VAL A 95 22.90 19.30 -37.27
N ARG A 96 22.21 18.27 -37.79
CA ARG A 96 22.10 18.02 -39.23
C ARG A 96 21.49 19.22 -39.97
N TRP A 97 20.41 19.79 -39.45
CA TRP A 97 19.77 20.98 -40.02
C TRP A 97 20.67 22.21 -39.96
N VAL A 98 21.31 22.47 -38.82
CA VAL A 98 22.23 23.62 -38.64
C VAL A 98 23.42 23.52 -39.60
N VAL A 99 24.00 22.33 -39.77
CA VAL A 99 25.09 22.11 -40.74
C VAL A 99 24.59 22.34 -42.17
N GLY A 100 23.42 21.80 -42.53
CA GLY A 100 22.83 22.00 -43.85
C GLY A 100 22.57 23.47 -44.19
N VAL A 101 21.97 24.22 -43.25
CA VAL A 101 21.73 25.66 -43.41
C VAL A 101 23.04 26.44 -43.45
N GLY A 102 24.01 26.10 -42.60
CA GLY A 102 25.32 26.75 -42.57
C GLY A 102 26.08 26.60 -43.90
N VAL A 103 26.12 25.39 -44.46
CA VAL A 103 26.73 25.17 -45.78
C VAL A 103 26.03 25.99 -46.86
N LEU A 104 24.69 25.97 -46.90
CA LEU A 104 23.93 26.76 -47.87
C LEU A 104 24.22 28.27 -47.74
N GLN A 105 24.26 28.79 -46.51
CA GLN A 105 24.60 30.19 -46.22
C GLN A 105 26.02 30.54 -46.70
N THR A 106 27.02 29.70 -46.44
CA THR A 106 28.40 29.95 -46.90
C THR A 106 28.51 29.99 -48.42
N VAL A 107 27.80 29.10 -49.13
CA VAL A 107 27.76 29.09 -50.60
C VAL A 107 27.11 30.38 -51.13
N LEU A 108 25.97 30.79 -50.54
CA LEU A 108 25.27 32.01 -50.93
C LEU A 108 26.12 33.26 -50.70
N ILE A 109 26.79 33.36 -49.55
CA ILE A 109 27.70 34.49 -49.25
C ILE A 109 28.87 34.50 -50.24
N THR A 110 29.48 33.35 -50.51
CA THR A 110 30.61 33.24 -51.45
C THR A 110 30.19 33.68 -52.86
N ALA A 111 29.04 33.22 -53.34
CA ALA A 111 28.49 33.61 -54.64
C ALA A 111 28.21 35.13 -54.72
N LEU A 112 27.66 35.71 -53.65
CA LEU A 112 27.39 37.14 -53.57
C LEU A 112 28.70 37.97 -53.59
N VAL A 113 29.71 37.53 -52.85
CA VAL A 113 31.04 38.18 -52.83
C VAL A 113 31.70 38.12 -54.21
N LEU A 114 31.68 36.97 -54.88
CA LEU A 114 32.22 36.84 -56.25
C LEU A 114 31.49 37.75 -57.25
N LYS A 115 30.15 37.83 -57.15
CA LYS A 115 29.34 38.73 -57.99
C LYS A 115 29.65 40.20 -57.74
N LEU A 116 29.92 40.60 -56.49
CA LEU A 116 30.30 41.97 -56.13
C LEU A 116 31.76 42.31 -56.49
N ALA A 117 32.66 41.34 -56.43
CA ALA A 117 34.08 41.49 -56.78
C ALA A 117 34.33 41.52 -58.30
N GLY A 118 33.29 41.37 -59.12
CA GLY A 118 33.40 41.42 -60.59
C GLY A 118 34.17 40.25 -61.19
N THR A 119 34.27 39.11 -60.48
CA THR A 119 35.02 37.93 -60.96
C THR A 119 34.19 37.01 -61.86
N PHE A 120 32.98 37.44 -62.25
CA PHE A 120 32.17 36.95 -63.37
C PHE A 120 31.34 38.12 -63.91
#